data_AF-A0A674IKE6-F1
#
_entry.id   AF-A0A674IKE6-F1
#
_cell.length_a   1.000
_cell.length_b   1.000
_cell.length_c   1.000
_cell.angle_alpha   90.00
_cell.angle_beta   90.00
_cell.angle_gamma   90.00
#
_symmetry.space_group_name_H-M   'P 1'
#
loop_
_entity.id
_entity.type
_entity.pdbx_description
1 polymer ?
#
loop_
_entity_poly.entity_id
_entity_poly.type
_entity_poly.pdbx_seq_one_letter_code
_entity_poly.pdbx_strand_id
1 'polypeptide(L)'
;MDLGGGAPGPGRPALEEEGIQALQQSVGSLLASYGWYLLVACVAVYLVVQKLAEKRSAQRRNRPEAAGAPLEPDVVVRRQEALAAARFKMQEELNEQAEKFKEKQRQLEEEKRRQKIAIWESMQEGKSYKGNLKLNQQEIESAASASSTVPKPKPNKKPLRGGSYNPLSGEGGGTCAWRPGRRGGPSSSG
;
A
#
# COMPACT_ATOMS: atom_id res chain seq x y z
N MET A 1 72.71 15.92 -1.14
CA MET A 1 71.24 16.03 -1.07
C MET A 1 70.67 15.93 -2.48
N ASP A 2 70.45 14.71 -2.95
CA ASP A 2 69.11 14.19 -3.29
C ASP A 2 67.98 15.22 -3.52
N LEU A 3 67.50 15.38 -4.77
CA LEU A 3 66.32 14.67 -5.33
C LEU A 3 65.74 15.40 -6.56
N GLY A 4 65.68 14.67 -7.68
CA GLY A 4 64.48 14.62 -8.51
C GLY A 4 64.20 15.76 -9.50
N GLY A 5 65.13 16.03 -10.42
CA GLY A 5 64.78 16.68 -11.68
C GLY A 5 63.99 15.72 -12.57
N GLY A 6 62.66 15.72 -12.42
CA GLY A 6 61.74 14.86 -13.18
C GLY A 6 61.84 15.09 -14.69
N ALA A 7 62.05 14.01 -15.43
CA ALA A 7 62.05 13.99 -16.89
C ALA A 7 60.70 14.46 -17.46
N PRO A 8 60.67 15.22 -18.58
CA PRO A 8 59.44 15.42 -19.32
C PRO A 8 59.07 14.12 -20.04
N GLY A 9 58.04 13.44 -19.54
CA GLY A 9 57.44 12.29 -20.23
C GLY A 9 56.90 12.69 -21.61
N PRO A 10 57.00 11.82 -22.63
CA PRO A 10 56.64 12.16 -24.00
C PRO A 10 55.13 11.96 -24.26
N GLY A 11 54.50 12.95 -24.90
CA GLY A 11 53.61 12.66 -26.03
C GLY A 11 52.09 12.62 -25.84
N ARG A 12 51.46 13.52 -25.05
CA ARG A 12 49.99 13.71 -25.11
C ARG A 12 49.39 15.14 -25.15
N PRO A 13 50.10 16.27 -24.95
CA PRO A 13 49.43 17.57 -25.03
C PRO A 13 49.04 17.93 -26.47
N ALA A 14 49.85 17.57 -27.47
CA ALA A 14 49.59 17.92 -28.86
C ALA A 14 48.27 17.33 -29.39
N LEU A 15 47.97 16.06 -29.09
CA LEU A 15 46.76 15.39 -29.58
C LEU A 15 45.48 15.86 -28.87
N GLU A 16 45.57 16.19 -27.57
CA GLU A 16 44.43 16.76 -26.84
C GLU A 16 44.17 18.21 -27.25
N GLU A 17 45.22 19.01 -27.43
CA GLU A 17 45.12 20.39 -27.93
C GLU A 17 44.59 20.41 -29.39
N GLU A 18 45.10 19.54 -30.26
CA GLU A 18 44.60 19.40 -31.63
C GLU A 18 43.15 18.88 -31.65
N GLY A 19 42.81 17.96 -30.75
CA GLY A 19 41.45 17.45 -30.59
C GLY A 19 40.47 18.51 -30.10
N ILE A 20 40.87 19.33 -29.12
CA ILE A 20 40.08 20.45 -28.59
C ILE A 20 39.95 21.55 -29.65
N GLN A 21 41.01 21.85 -30.40
CA GLN A 21 40.97 22.81 -31.50
C GLN A 21 40.09 22.34 -32.65
N ALA A 22 40.18 21.07 -33.04
CA ALA A 22 39.29 20.46 -34.04
C ALA A 22 37.83 20.44 -33.55
N LEU A 23 37.61 20.15 -32.26
CA LEU A 23 36.28 20.20 -31.66
C LEU A 23 35.74 21.64 -31.62
N GLN A 24 36.57 22.62 -31.28
CA GLN A 24 36.19 24.03 -31.28
C GLN A 24 35.92 24.56 -32.69
N GLN A 25 36.68 24.14 -33.70
CA GLN A 25 36.42 24.48 -35.10
C GLN A 25 35.14 23.82 -35.61
N SER A 26 34.89 22.54 -35.26
CA SER A 26 33.68 21.83 -35.66
C SER A 26 32.43 22.39 -34.98
N VAL A 27 32.49 22.61 -33.66
CA VAL A 27 31.42 23.26 -32.88
C VAL A 27 31.22 24.70 -33.34
N GLY A 28 32.28 25.44 -33.65
CA GLY A 28 32.21 26.80 -34.18
C GLY A 28 31.57 26.84 -35.58
N SER A 29 31.89 25.89 -36.45
CA SER A 29 31.26 25.73 -37.76
C SER A 29 29.78 25.34 -37.65
N LEU A 30 29.44 24.47 -36.70
CA LEU A 30 28.06 24.10 -36.38
C LEU A 30 27.29 25.25 -35.73
N LEU A 31 27.92 26.06 -34.88
CA LEU A 31 27.30 27.27 -34.32
C LEU A 31 27.13 28.36 -35.38
N ALA A 32 28.06 28.48 -36.34
CA ALA A 32 27.92 29.42 -37.44
C ALA A 32 26.79 29.02 -38.40
N SER A 33 26.65 27.72 -38.70
CA SER A 33 25.61 27.19 -39.59
C SER A 33 24.24 27.04 -38.92
N TYR A 34 24.19 26.72 -37.62
CA TYR A 34 22.96 26.49 -36.86
C TYR A 34 22.66 27.54 -35.78
N GLY A 35 23.45 28.61 -35.69
CA GLY A 35 23.27 29.67 -34.69
C GLY A 35 21.92 30.36 -34.77
N TRP A 36 21.36 30.48 -35.98
CA TRP A 36 20.01 31.02 -36.18
C TRP A 36 18.93 30.09 -35.62
N TYR A 37 19.09 28.77 -35.69
CA TYR A 37 18.17 27.84 -35.02
C TYR A 37 18.30 27.92 -33.50
N LEU A 38 19.50 28.13 -32.96
CA LEU A 38 19.68 28.38 -31.52
C LEU A 38 18.97 29.68 -31.10
N LEU A 39 19.07 30.75 -31.88
CA LEU A 39 18.34 32.00 -31.63
C LEU A 39 16.82 31.80 -31.71
N VAL A 40 16.31 31.15 -32.76
CA VAL A 40 14.89 30.85 -32.91
C VAL A 40 14.39 29.92 -31.79
N ALA A 41 15.17 28.92 -31.40
CA ALA A 41 14.86 28.04 -30.29
C ALA A 41 14.81 28.82 -28.96
N CYS A 42 15.77 29.72 -28.71
CA CYS A 42 15.76 30.60 -27.54
C CYS A 42 14.52 31.50 -27.52
N VAL A 43 14.16 32.12 -28.65
CA VAL A 43 12.94 32.94 -28.76
C VAL A 43 11.69 32.10 -28.54
N ALA A 44 11.60 30.90 -29.13
CA ALA A 44 10.48 30.00 -28.95
C ALA A 44 10.34 29.57 -27.47
N VAL A 45 11.44 29.20 -26.81
CA VAL A 45 11.46 28.87 -25.38
C VAL A 45 11.03 30.08 -24.55
N TYR A 46 11.53 31.27 -24.86
CA TYR A 46 11.12 32.50 -24.19
C TYR A 46 9.61 32.75 -24.31
N LEU A 47 9.03 32.62 -25.51
CA LEU A 47 7.59 32.78 -25.73
C LEU A 47 6.77 31.69 -25.02
N VAL A 48 7.27 30.44 -24.98
CA VAL A 48 6.63 29.35 -24.24
C VAL A 48 6.62 29.65 -22.75
N VAL A 49 7.75 30.08 -22.18
CA VAL A 49 7.85 30.47 -20.77
C VAL A 49 6.95 31.68 -20.50
N GLN A 50 6.93 32.68 -21.37
CA GLN A 50 6.07 33.85 -21.23
C GLN A 50 4.59 33.46 -21.26
N LYS A 51 4.16 32.63 -22.23
CA LYS A 51 2.78 32.16 -22.31
C LYS A 51 2.39 31.25 -21.16
N LEU A 52 3.30 30.42 -20.66
CA LEU A 52 3.05 29.61 -19.48
C LEU A 52 3.02 30.45 -18.20
N ALA A 53 3.85 31.49 -18.09
CA ALA A 53 3.84 32.43 -16.98
C ALA A 53 2.57 33.29 -16.99
N GLU A 54 2.14 33.78 -18.15
CA GLU A 54 0.86 34.49 -18.37
C GLU A 54 -0.33 33.58 -18.07
N LYS A 55 -0.34 32.35 -18.60
CA LYS A 55 -1.42 31.38 -18.31
C LYS A 55 -1.43 30.99 -16.83
N ARG A 56 -0.27 30.81 -16.20
CA ARG A 56 -0.17 30.52 -14.76
C ARG A 56 -0.52 31.71 -13.90
N SER A 57 -0.20 32.94 -14.30
CA SER A 57 -0.55 34.15 -13.56
C SER A 57 -2.03 34.47 -13.71
N ALA A 58 -2.61 34.28 -14.91
CA ALA A 58 -4.05 34.35 -15.15
C ALA A 58 -4.78 33.24 -14.40
N GLN A 59 -4.27 32.02 -14.38
CA GLN A 59 -4.84 30.91 -13.59
C GLN A 59 -4.68 31.13 -12.09
N ARG A 60 -3.62 31.81 -11.62
CA ARG A 60 -3.46 32.20 -10.22
C ARG A 60 -4.37 33.36 -9.83
N ARG A 61 -4.65 34.31 -10.74
CA ARG A 61 -5.63 35.39 -10.56
C ARG A 61 -7.07 34.88 -10.63
N ASN A 62 -7.33 33.91 -11.51
CA ASN A 62 -8.64 33.26 -11.69
C ASN A 62 -8.85 32.09 -10.74
N ARG A 63 -7.83 31.69 -9.96
CA ARG A 63 -8.03 30.83 -8.81
C ARG A 63 -8.55 31.76 -7.72
N PRO A 64 -9.88 31.77 -7.45
CA PRO A 64 -10.38 32.53 -6.32
C PRO A 64 -9.61 32.06 -5.10
N GLU A 65 -9.17 33.02 -4.32
CA GLU A 65 -8.25 32.91 -3.22
C GLU A 65 -8.54 31.67 -2.35
N ALA A 66 -7.83 30.57 -2.61
CA ALA A 66 -7.88 29.37 -1.77
C ALA A 66 -7.27 29.61 -0.37
N ALA A 67 -6.83 30.84 -0.08
CA ALA A 67 -6.34 31.30 1.21
C ALA A 67 -7.35 32.14 2.00
N GLY A 68 -8.51 32.51 1.42
CA GLY A 68 -9.51 33.34 2.09
C GLY A 68 -10.99 33.00 1.82
N ALA A 69 -11.28 31.87 1.16
CA ALA A 69 -12.66 31.47 0.85
C ALA A 69 -13.22 30.25 1.63
N PRO A 70 -13.15 30.17 2.97
CA PRO A 70 -14.03 29.28 3.73
C PRO A 70 -15.47 29.83 3.89
N LEU A 71 -15.85 30.88 3.16
CA LEU A 71 -17.09 31.65 3.40
C LEU A 71 -18.16 31.58 2.30
N GLU A 72 -17.95 30.89 1.18
CA GLU A 72 -19.07 30.59 0.28
C GLU A 72 -19.84 29.36 0.79
N PRO A 73 -21.11 29.51 1.19
CA PRO A 73 -21.92 28.41 1.74
C PRO A 73 -22.05 27.24 0.76
N ASP A 74 -22.08 27.52 -0.55
CA ASP A 74 -22.24 26.52 -1.61
C ASP A 74 -21.04 25.55 -1.71
N VAL A 75 -19.83 26.03 -1.46
CA VAL A 75 -18.62 25.19 -1.49
C VAL A 75 -18.58 24.28 -0.26
N VAL A 76 -19.06 24.77 0.88
CA VAL A 76 -19.17 23.97 2.12
C VAL A 76 -20.24 22.91 1.99
N VAL A 77 -21.41 23.23 1.43
CA VAL A 77 -22.51 22.27 1.20
C VAL A 77 -22.04 21.15 0.25
N ARG A 78 -21.45 21.48 -0.90
CA ARG A 78 -20.94 20.46 -1.83
C ARG A 78 -19.88 19.56 -1.20
N ARG A 79 -19.03 20.11 -0.34
CA ARG A 79 -18.04 19.33 0.41
C ARG A 79 -18.70 18.41 1.43
N GLN A 80 -19.72 18.87 2.13
CA GLN A 80 -20.47 18.07 3.09
C GLN A 80 -21.28 16.96 2.40
N GLU A 81 -21.90 17.26 1.27
CA GLU A 81 -22.60 16.28 0.42
C GLU A 81 -21.65 15.21 -0.08
N ALA A 82 -20.45 15.58 -0.55
CA ALA A 82 -19.44 14.62 -0.97
C ALA A 82 -18.97 13.73 0.19
N LEU A 83 -18.80 14.28 1.38
CA LEU A 83 -18.45 13.52 2.59
C LEU A 83 -19.61 12.61 3.06
N ALA A 84 -20.85 13.07 2.96
CA ALA A 84 -22.04 12.27 3.27
C ALA A 84 -22.18 11.10 2.28
N ALA A 85 -22.03 11.35 0.98
CA ALA A 85 -22.05 10.32 -0.05
C ALA A 85 -20.95 9.27 0.17
N ALA A 86 -19.74 9.69 0.57
CA ALA A 86 -18.66 8.77 0.91
C ALA A 86 -19.00 7.90 2.14
N ARG A 87 -19.66 8.48 3.15
CA ARG A 87 -20.11 7.74 4.34
C ARG A 87 -21.20 6.72 4.00
N PHE A 88 -22.15 7.07 3.14
CA PHE A 88 -23.21 6.14 2.72
C PHE A 88 -22.63 4.95 1.96
N LYS A 89 -21.74 5.18 1.00
CA LYS A 89 -21.06 4.09 0.28
C LYS A 89 -20.30 3.15 1.22
N MET A 90 -19.60 3.70 2.21
CA MET A 90 -18.90 2.90 3.21
C MET A 90 -19.86 2.06 4.08
N GLN A 91 -21.02 2.61 4.45
CA GLN A 91 -22.03 1.87 5.22
C GLN A 91 -22.67 0.75 4.39
N GLU A 92 -22.93 0.98 3.10
CA GLU A 92 -23.46 -0.02 2.17
C GLU A 92 -22.49 -1.21 2.04
N GLU A 93 -21.19 -0.95 1.84
CA GLU A 93 -20.17 -2.00 1.77
C GLU A 93 -20.11 -2.83 3.08
N LEU A 94 -20.21 -2.19 4.24
CA LEU A 94 -20.24 -2.87 5.53
C LEU A 94 -21.51 -3.72 5.70
N ASN A 95 -22.66 -3.21 5.27
CA ASN A 95 -23.93 -3.93 5.33
C ASN A 95 -23.91 -5.16 4.42
N GLU A 96 -23.42 -5.04 3.19
CA GLU A 96 -23.25 -6.17 2.28
C GLU A 96 -22.35 -7.26 2.87
N GLN A 97 -21.23 -6.86 3.50
CA GLN A 97 -20.33 -7.82 4.14
C GLN A 97 -21.00 -8.51 5.34
N ALA A 98 -21.80 -7.77 6.12
CA ALA A 98 -22.55 -8.32 7.24
C ALA A 98 -23.62 -9.33 6.77
N GLU A 99 -24.31 -9.05 5.66
CA GLU A 99 -25.29 -9.96 5.05
C GLU A 99 -24.62 -11.22 4.53
N LYS A 100 -23.55 -11.08 3.74
CA LYS A 100 -22.74 -12.21 3.24
C LYS A 100 -22.23 -13.10 4.38
N PHE A 101 -21.84 -12.50 5.51
CA PHE A 101 -21.38 -13.28 6.66
C PHE A 101 -22.54 -13.99 7.38
N LYS A 102 -23.68 -13.31 7.58
CA LYS A 102 -24.88 -13.93 8.16
C LYS A 102 -25.41 -15.10 7.32
N GLU A 103 -25.41 -14.96 6.00
CA GLU A 103 -25.80 -16.03 5.08
C GLU A 103 -24.87 -17.24 5.20
N LYS A 104 -23.55 -17.02 5.19
CA LYS A 104 -22.57 -18.08 5.41
C LYS A 104 -22.75 -18.77 6.76
N GLN A 105 -23.04 -18.02 7.82
CA GLN A 105 -23.32 -18.61 9.13
C GLN A 105 -24.57 -19.50 9.11
N ARG A 106 -25.66 -19.05 8.47
CA ARG A 106 -26.89 -19.85 8.32
C ARG A 106 -26.64 -21.12 7.53
N GLN A 107 -25.88 -21.04 6.44
CA GLN A 107 -25.50 -22.22 5.66
C GLN A 107 -24.71 -23.23 6.50
N LEU A 108 -23.72 -22.78 7.28
CA LEU A 108 -22.96 -23.66 8.17
C LEU A 108 -23.83 -24.28 9.27
N GLU A 109 -24.81 -23.55 9.79
CA GLU A 109 -25.76 -24.09 10.77
C GLU A 109 -26.68 -25.15 10.14
N GLU A 110 -27.19 -24.91 8.93
CA GLU A 110 -27.98 -25.89 8.20
C GLU A 110 -27.18 -27.13 7.83
N GLU A 111 -25.93 -26.98 7.36
CA GLU A 111 -25.04 -28.10 7.07
C GLU A 111 -24.77 -28.93 8.32
N LYS A 112 -24.50 -28.29 9.47
CA LYS A 112 -24.35 -29.01 10.74
C LYS A 112 -25.63 -29.73 11.16
N ARG A 113 -26.81 -29.16 10.90
CA ARG A 113 -28.09 -29.84 11.14
C ARG A 113 -28.25 -31.06 10.22
N ARG A 114 -27.96 -30.91 8.93
CA ARG A 114 -28.01 -32.00 7.94
C ARG A 114 -27.00 -33.10 8.27
N GLN A 115 -25.77 -32.75 8.66
CA GLN A 115 -24.75 -33.70 9.10
C GLN A 115 -25.22 -34.49 10.32
N LYS A 116 -25.83 -33.83 11.32
CA LYS A 116 -26.39 -34.54 12.48
C LYS A 116 -27.49 -35.52 12.07
N ILE A 117 -28.40 -35.12 11.19
CA ILE A 117 -29.46 -36.00 10.68
C ILE A 117 -28.85 -37.20 9.94
N ALA A 118 -27.91 -36.96 9.03
CA ALA A 118 -27.24 -38.01 8.25
C ALA A 118 -26.48 -39.00 9.14
N ILE A 119 -25.79 -38.51 10.19
CA ILE A 119 -25.12 -39.37 11.17
C ILE A 119 -26.15 -40.24 11.89
N TRP A 120 -27.23 -39.65 12.40
CA TRP A 120 -28.30 -40.38 13.10
C TRP A 120 -28.99 -41.41 12.21
N GLU A 121 -29.29 -41.06 10.96
CA GLU A 121 -29.90 -41.95 9.97
C GLU A 121 -28.97 -43.12 9.63
N SER A 122 -27.68 -42.86 9.41
CA SER A 122 -26.68 -43.91 9.17
C SER A 122 -26.49 -44.85 10.38
N MET A 123 -26.75 -44.34 11.59
CA MET A 123 -26.72 -45.12 12.83
C MET A 123 -27.96 -46.01 12.97
N GLN A 124 -29.13 -45.50 12.59
CA GLN A 124 -30.39 -46.25 12.63
C GLN A 124 -30.44 -47.34 11.54
N GLU A 125 -29.88 -47.07 10.36
CA GLU A 125 -29.76 -48.04 9.26
C GLU A 125 -28.67 -49.11 9.48
N GLY A 126 -27.95 -49.08 10.61
CA GLY A 126 -26.94 -50.09 10.95
C GLY A 126 -25.64 -50.04 10.13
N LYS A 127 -25.46 -49.01 9.30
CA LYS A 127 -24.26 -48.83 8.43
C LYS A 127 -23.07 -48.20 9.16
N SER A 128 -23.25 -47.82 10.43
CA SER A 128 -22.38 -46.91 11.18
C SER A 128 -20.93 -47.33 11.41
N TYR A 129 -20.55 -48.62 11.31
CA TYR A 129 -19.18 -49.03 11.71
C TYR A 129 -18.21 -49.39 10.57
N LYS A 130 -18.69 -49.78 9.37
CA LYS A 130 -17.79 -50.22 8.28
C LYS A 130 -17.64 -49.24 7.10
N GLY A 131 -18.56 -48.26 6.94
CA GLY A 131 -18.53 -47.32 5.80
C GLY A 131 -17.75 -46.02 6.03
N ASN A 132 -17.70 -45.52 7.27
CA ASN A 132 -17.11 -44.21 7.58
C ASN A 132 -15.59 -44.14 7.44
N LEU A 133 -14.86 -45.26 7.52
CA LEU A 133 -13.42 -45.29 7.27
C LEU A 133 -13.06 -44.98 5.81
N LYS A 134 -13.88 -45.43 4.85
CA LYS A 134 -13.60 -45.22 3.42
C LYS A 134 -13.99 -43.81 2.95
N LEU A 135 -15.09 -43.26 3.45
CA LEU A 135 -15.51 -41.90 3.09
C LEU A 135 -14.55 -40.82 3.60
N ASN A 136 -14.06 -40.98 4.84
CA ASN A 136 -13.07 -40.07 5.42
C ASN A 136 -11.71 -40.17 4.69
N GLN A 137 -11.30 -41.38 4.30
CA GLN A 137 -10.10 -41.58 3.48
C GLN A 137 -10.24 -40.96 2.08
N GLN A 138 -11.41 -41.08 1.45
CA GLN A 138 -11.66 -40.52 0.12
C GLN A 138 -11.77 -38.99 0.12
N GLU A 139 -12.30 -38.38 1.19
CA GLU A 139 -12.30 -36.92 1.38
C GLU A 139 -10.87 -36.39 1.61
N ILE A 140 -10.04 -37.11 2.39
CA ILE A 140 -8.63 -36.80 2.60
C ILE A 140 -7.80 -37.00 1.30
N GLU A 141 -8.06 -38.04 0.51
CA GLU A 141 -7.37 -38.31 -0.76
C GLU A 141 -7.79 -37.36 -1.88
N SER A 142 -9.06 -36.92 -1.90
CA SER A 142 -9.57 -35.93 -2.87
C SER A 142 -9.04 -34.52 -2.54
N ALA A 143 -8.88 -34.19 -1.25
CA ALA A 143 -8.22 -32.96 -0.83
C ALA A 143 -6.69 -33.00 -1.00
N ALA A 144 -6.07 -34.18 -0.96
CA ALA A 144 -4.64 -34.37 -1.21
C ALA A 144 -4.29 -34.36 -2.72
N SER A 145 -5.18 -34.86 -3.58
CA SER A 145 -4.97 -34.92 -5.04
C SER A 145 -5.11 -33.56 -5.75
N ALA A 146 -5.65 -32.54 -5.08
CA ALA A 146 -5.72 -31.17 -5.58
C ALA A 146 -4.53 -30.28 -5.12
N SER A 147 -3.52 -30.83 -4.45
CA SER A 147 -2.40 -30.02 -3.93
C SER A 147 -1.04 -30.66 -4.24
N SER A 148 -0.53 -30.38 -5.43
CA SER A 148 0.87 -30.64 -5.78
C SER A 148 1.80 -29.65 -5.06
N THR A 149 1.96 -29.78 -3.74
CA THR A 149 3.07 -29.09 -3.04
C THR A 149 3.67 -29.98 -1.96
N VAL A 150 4.93 -30.32 -2.16
CA VAL A 150 5.87 -31.01 -1.26
C VAL A 150 5.65 -30.63 0.21
N PRO A 151 5.40 -31.58 1.15
CA PRO A 151 5.27 -31.24 2.55
C PRO A 151 6.64 -30.98 3.18
N LYS A 152 6.91 -29.71 3.52
CA LYS A 152 8.05 -29.31 4.38
C LYS A 152 7.85 -29.84 5.80
N PRO A 153 8.90 -30.34 6.48
CA PRO A 153 8.79 -30.81 7.86
C PRO A 153 8.46 -29.63 8.80
N LYS A 154 7.47 -29.85 9.68
CA LYS A 154 6.99 -28.84 10.64
C LYS A 154 8.07 -28.55 11.70
N PRO A 155 8.47 -27.30 11.95
CA PRO A 155 9.35 -26.98 13.05
C PRO A 155 8.62 -27.16 14.40
N ASN A 156 9.31 -27.73 15.39
CA ASN A 156 8.84 -27.91 16.77
C ASN A 156 8.26 -26.60 17.33
N LYS A 157 6.92 -26.51 17.37
CA LYS A 157 6.23 -25.35 17.94
C LYS A 157 6.13 -25.51 19.44
N LYS A 158 6.89 -24.69 20.17
CA LYS A 158 6.63 -24.36 21.58
C LYS A 158 5.16 -23.94 21.72
N PRO A 159 4.43 -24.38 22.76
CA PRO A 159 3.04 -24.03 22.95
C PRO A 159 2.88 -22.50 23.03
N LEU A 160 1.86 -21.96 22.35
CA LEU A 160 1.55 -20.53 22.22
C LEU A 160 1.10 -19.87 23.54
N ARG A 161 1.11 -20.60 24.66
CA ARG A 161 0.87 -20.09 26.01
C ARG A 161 2.02 -20.56 26.89
N GLY A 162 2.75 -19.61 27.49
CA GLY A 162 3.75 -19.91 28.51
C GLY A 162 3.11 -20.75 29.62
N GLY A 163 3.82 -21.75 30.13
CA GLY A 163 3.30 -22.78 31.02
C GLY A 163 2.85 -22.33 32.42
N SER A 164 2.45 -21.06 32.60
CA SER A 164 2.11 -20.45 33.88
C SER A 164 0.64 -20.05 34.04
N TYR A 165 -0.25 -20.34 33.08
CA TYR A 165 -1.67 -20.06 33.27
C TYR A 165 -2.37 -21.21 33.99
N ASN A 166 -2.62 -21.05 35.29
CA ASN A 166 -3.44 -21.95 36.10
C ASN A 166 -4.81 -21.29 36.39
N PRO A 167 -5.93 -21.79 35.82
CA PRO A 167 -7.26 -21.19 35.98
C PRO A 167 -7.84 -21.28 37.40
N LEU A 168 -7.20 -22.02 38.31
CA LEU A 168 -7.59 -22.10 39.72
C LEU A 168 -6.81 -21.15 40.63
N SER A 169 -5.62 -20.70 40.21
CA SER A 169 -4.73 -19.89 41.05
C SER A 169 -4.64 -18.42 40.61
N GLY A 170 -5.26 -18.03 39.50
CA GLY A 170 -5.40 -16.63 39.11
C GLY A 170 -4.09 -15.86 38.86
N GLU A 171 -2.94 -16.53 38.85
CA GLU A 171 -1.63 -15.90 38.67
C GLU A 171 -1.38 -15.66 37.17
N GLY A 172 -2.10 -14.68 36.63
CA GLY A 172 -2.04 -14.22 35.25
C GLY A 172 -2.08 -12.70 35.19
N GLY A 173 -1.41 -12.04 36.11
CA GLY A 173 -1.24 -10.58 36.17
C GLY A 173 -0.24 -10.07 35.12
N GLY A 174 -0.56 -10.23 33.83
CA GLY A 174 0.21 -9.73 32.71
C GLY A 174 -0.19 -8.30 32.32
N THR A 175 0.59 -7.32 32.76
CA THR A 175 1.03 -6.14 31.97
C THR A 175 0.02 -5.55 30.98
N CYS A 176 -1.09 -4.97 31.46
CA CYS A 176 -1.94 -4.04 30.69
C CYS A 176 -2.74 -3.15 31.64
N ALA A 177 -2.05 -2.32 32.42
CA ALA A 177 -2.68 -1.24 33.19
C ALA A 177 -2.83 0.00 32.31
N TRP A 178 -3.71 -0.05 31.30
CA TRP A 178 -4.14 1.16 30.61
C TRP A 178 -5.37 1.70 31.34
N ARG A 179 -5.19 2.77 32.13
CA ARG A 179 -6.30 3.58 32.64
C ARG A 179 -6.33 4.88 31.85
N PRO A 180 -7.45 5.23 31.18
CA PRO A 180 -7.61 6.55 30.60
C PRO A 180 -7.42 7.60 31.69
N GLY A 181 -6.48 8.53 31.50
CA GLY A 181 -6.24 9.64 32.42
C GLY A 181 -7.55 10.40 32.65
N ARG A 182 -7.84 10.75 33.92
CA ARG A 182 -9.00 11.57 34.27
C ARG A 182 -8.91 12.87 33.48
N ARG A 183 -9.79 13.05 32.49
CA ARG A 183 -10.04 14.38 31.92
C ARG A 183 -10.56 15.25 33.07
N GLY A 184 -9.91 16.38 33.26
CA GLY A 184 -10.18 17.31 34.37
C GLY A 184 -11.67 17.57 34.53
N GLY A 185 -12.14 17.45 35.77
CA GLY A 185 -13.43 17.98 36.16
C GLY A 185 -13.40 19.52 36.13
N PRO A 186 -14.56 20.17 35.97
CA PRO A 186 -14.67 21.62 36.01
C PRO A 186 -14.30 22.16 37.39
N SER A 187 -13.46 23.19 37.42
CA SER A 187 -13.24 24.02 38.60
C SER A 187 -14.54 24.75 38.96
N SER A 188 -15.22 24.26 40.00
CA SER A 188 -16.37 24.91 40.62
C SER A 188 -16.23 24.81 42.13
N SER A 189 -15.56 25.80 42.72
CA SER A 189 -15.61 26.21 44.14
C SER A 189 -14.56 27.31 44.27
N GLY A 190 -14.78 28.49 44.81
CA GLY A 190 -15.88 29.11 45.54
C GLY A 190 -15.32 30.46 45.99
#